data_AF-A0A920J850-F1
#
_entry.id   AF-A0A920J850-F1
#
_cell.length_a   1.000
_cell.length_b   1.000
_cell.length_c   1.000
_cell.angle_alpha   90.00
_cell.angle_beta   90.00
_cell.angle_gamma   90.00
#
_symmetry.space_group_name_H-M   'P 1'
#
loop_
_entity.id
_entity.type
_entity.pdbx_description
1 polymer ?
#
loop_
_entity_poly.entity_id
_entity_poly.type
_entity_poly.pdbx_seq_one_letter_code
_entity_poly.pdbx_strand_id
1 'polypeptide(L)' 'MVGKNLYEFWGESVKKDLLKDSDTIVNLASNEYYKVLGNISDEANVVSPVFKDYKNGNYKIISFYAKKG' A
#
# COMPACT_ATOMS: atom_id res chain seq x y z
N MET A 1 24.43 5.60 -7.36
CA MET A 1 24.59 4.51 -6.38
C MET A 1 23.29 3.74 -6.38
N VAL A 2 23.35 2.42 -6.51
CA VAL A 2 22.21 1.51 -6.32
C VAL A 2 21.78 1.64 -4.86
N GLY A 3 20.49 1.85 -4.59
CA GLY A 3 19.96 2.13 -3.23
C GLY A 3 20.38 1.09 -2.18
N LYS A 4 20.41 1.47 -0.90
CA LYS A 4 20.90 0.63 0.21
C LYS A 4 19.97 -0.53 0.55
N ASN A 5 18.75 -0.52 0.04
CA ASN A 5 17.74 -1.56 0.20
C ASN A 5 16.78 -1.58 -0.99
N LEU A 6 15.88 -2.56 -1.03
CA LEU A 6 14.92 -2.74 -2.12
C LEU A 6 13.95 -1.56 -2.27
N TYR A 7 13.59 -0.87 -1.18
CA TYR A 7 12.72 0.30 -1.25
C TYR A 7 13.41 1.48 -1.94
N GLU A 8 14.65 1.77 -1.56
CA GLU A 8 15.45 2.83 -2.21
C GLU A 8 15.79 2.49 -3.66
N PHE A 9 15.99 1.21 -3.97
CA PHE A 9 16.28 0.77 -5.33
C PHE A 9 15.08 0.90 -6.27
N TRP A 10 13.88 0.48 -5.82
CA TRP A 10 12.68 0.45 -6.67
C TRP A 10 11.74 1.65 -6.51
N GLY A 11 11.86 2.42 -5.43
CA GLY A 11 10.88 3.44 -5.02
C GLY A 11 10.48 4.39 -6.14
N GLU A 12 11.46 5.07 -6.73
CA GLU A 12 11.21 6.06 -7.80
C GLU A 12 10.60 5.43 -9.06
N SER A 13 11.06 4.24 -9.47
CA SER A 13 10.48 3.56 -10.64
C SER A 13 9.02 3.17 -10.42
N VAL A 14 8.71 2.61 -9.25
CA VAL A 14 7.35 2.18 -8.92
C VAL A 14 6.42 3.39 -8.81
N LYS A 15 6.84 4.47 -8.13
CA LYS A 15 6.07 5.71 -8.05
C LYS A 15 5.73 6.26 -9.43
N LYS A 16 6.75 6.39 -10.28
CA LYS A 16 6.61 6.95 -11.62
C LYS A 16 5.62 6.16 -12.47
N ASP A 17 5.67 4.83 -12.39
CA ASP A 17 4.76 3.98 -13.14
C ASP A 17 3.33 4.04 -12.59
N LEU A 18 3.16 4.12 -11.26
CA LEU A 18 1.84 4.19 -10.62
C LEU A 18 1.08 5.49 -10.96
N LEU A 19 1.81 6.62 -10.99
CA LEU A 19 1.24 7.95 -11.19
C LEU A 19 1.05 8.33 -12.66
N LYS A 20 1.38 7.43 -13.58
CA LYS A 20 1.29 7.69 -15.01
C LYS A 20 -0.15 7.85 -15.49
N ASP A 21 -1.05 7.03 -14.95
CA ASP A 21 -2.42 6.88 -15.47
C ASP A 21 -3.50 7.47 -14.53
N SER A 22 -3.18 7.72 -13.26
CA SER A 22 -4.13 8.18 -12.24
C SER A 22 -3.41 8.88 -11.08
N ASP A 23 -4.04 9.90 -10.52
CA ASP A 23 -3.64 10.56 -9.26
C ASP A 23 -4.25 9.90 -8.02
N THR A 24 -5.01 8.82 -8.19
CA THR A 24 -5.74 8.13 -7.12
C THR A 24 -5.25 6.70 -7.00
N ILE A 25 -4.86 6.31 -5.78
CA ILE A 25 -4.31 5.00 -5.43
C ILE A 25 -5.23 4.31 -4.42
N VAL A 26 -5.75 3.15 -4.79
CA VAL A 26 -6.45 2.27 -3.83
C VAL A 26 -5.45 1.25 -3.31
N ASN A 27 -4.97 1.45 -2.09
CA ASN A 27 -4.01 0.58 -1.43
C ASN A 27 -4.69 -0.68 -0.85
N LEU A 28 -4.57 -1.78 -1.59
CA LEU A 28 -4.94 -3.12 -1.15
C LEU A 28 -3.71 -3.99 -0.84
N ALA A 29 -2.50 -3.41 -0.91
CA ALA A 29 -1.26 -4.11 -0.65
C ALA A 29 -1.01 -4.24 0.86
N SER A 30 -0.13 -5.16 1.25
CA SER A 30 0.35 -5.17 2.64
C SER A 30 1.21 -3.94 2.91
N ASN A 31 1.34 -3.58 4.19
CA ASN A 31 2.20 -2.46 4.63
C ASN A 31 3.66 -2.63 4.18
N GLU A 32 4.15 -3.86 4.01
CA GLU A 32 5.50 -4.11 3.52
C GLU A 32 5.69 -3.67 2.06
N TYR A 33 4.74 -3.97 1.19
CA TYR A 33 4.79 -3.55 -0.21
C TYR A 33 4.53 -2.05 -0.33
N TYR A 34 3.59 -1.51 0.43
CA TYR A 34 3.25 -0.08 0.39
C TYR A 34 4.43 0.82 0.77
N LYS A 35 5.37 0.34 1.62
CA LYS A 35 6.58 1.10 2.01
C LYS A 35 7.45 1.55 0.83
N VAL A 36 7.41 0.84 -0.30
CA VAL A 36 8.18 1.23 -1.50
C VAL A 36 7.80 2.62 -2.01
N LEU A 37 6.56 3.06 -1.76
CA LEU A 37 6.04 4.35 -2.20
C LEU A 37 6.47 5.52 -1.30
N GLY A 38 7.08 5.27 -0.13
CA GLY A 38 7.47 6.35 0.78
C GLY A 38 6.31 7.28 1.13
N ASN A 39 6.57 8.59 1.19
CA ASN A 39 5.53 9.61 1.29
C ASN A 39 4.99 9.95 -0.11
N ILE A 40 3.94 9.25 -0.56
CA ILE A 40 3.25 9.50 -1.85
C ILE A 40 1.99 10.35 -1.69
N SER A 41 1.59 10.65 -0.46
CA SER A 41 0.33 11.35 -0.15
C SER A 41 0.29 12.79 -0.67
N ASP A 42 1.45 13.39 -0.95
CA ASP A 42 1.56 14.72 -1.55
C ASP A 42 1.40 14.71 -3.08
N GLU A 43 1.50 13.53 -3.71
CA GLU A 43 1.47 13.32 -5.16
C GLU A 43 0.19 12.61 -5.63
N ALA A 44 -0.52 11.93 -4.72
CA ALA A 44 -1.72 11.16 -5.03
C ALA A 44 -2.72 11.05 -3.87
N ASN A 45 -4.00 10.93 -4.22
CA ASN A 45 -5.09 10.59 -3.33
C ASN A 45 -5.01 9.10 -2.97
N VAL A 46 -4.61 8.78 -1.73
CA VAL A 46 -4.50 7.40 -1.28
C VAL A 46 -5.71 6.97 -0.45
N VAL A 47 -6.40 5.93 -0.91
CA VAL A 47 -7.48 5.25 -0.18
C VAL A 47 -6.99 3.89 0.30
N SER A 48 -6.99 3.63 1.61
CA SER A 48 -6.58 2.34 2.19
C SER A 48 -7.74 1.66 2.92
N PRO A 49 -8.52 0.81 2.25
CA PRO A 49 -9.61 0.06 2.89
C PRO A 49 -9.08 -0.87 3.98
N VAL A 50 -9.72 -0.85 5.15
CA VAL A 50 -9.41 -1.77 6.25
C VAL A 50 -10.50 -2.83 6.36
N PHE A 51 -10.16 -4.07 6.05
CA PHE A 51 -11.07 -5.21 6.16
C PHE A 51 -11.15 -5.70 7.62
N LYS A 52 -12.36 -5.71 8.18
CA LYS A 52 -12.65 -6.16 9.55
C LYS A 52 -13.72 -7.24 9.52
N ASP A 53 -13.58 -8.25 10.40
CA ASP A 53 -14.61 -9.25 10.66
C ASP A 53 -15.39 -8.89 11.91
N TYR A 54 -16.69 -9.17 11.92
CA TYR A 54 -17.54 -8.97 13.08
C TYR A 54 -17.63 -10.26 13.89
N LYS A 55 -17.04 -10.26 15.09
CA LYS A 55 -17.05 -11.40 16.01
C LYS A 55 -17.32 -10.94 17.43
N ASN A 56 -18.28 -11.60 18.09
CA ASN A 56 -18.66 -11.33 19.49
C ASN A 56 -18.92 -9.85 19.79
N GLY A 57 -19.76 -9.20 18.99
CA GLY A 57 -20.13 -7.79 19.19
C GLY A 57 -19.08 -6.77 18.76
N ASN A 58 -17.91 -7.20 18.25
CA ASN A 58 -16.79 -6.32 17.95
C ASN A 58 -16.20 -6.57 16.55
N TYR A 59 -15.74 -5.49 15.91
CA TYR A 59 -15.00 -5.57 14.65
C TYR A 59 -13.51 -5.75 14.92
N LYS A 60 -12.91 -6.83 14.40
CA LYS A 60 -11.48 -7.09 14.50
C LYS A 60 -10.85 -7.12 13.11
N ILE A 61 -9.66 -6.52 12.97
CA ILE A 61 -8.88 -6.62 11.74
C ILE A 61 -8.53 -8.09 11.49
N ILE A 62 -8.75 -8.57 10.27
CA ILE A 62 -8.37 -9.93 9.89
C ILE A 62 -6.96 -9.91 9.32
N SER A 63 -5.96 -10.29 10.12
CA SER A 63 -4.56 -10.39 9.66
C SER A 63 -4.32 -11.54 8.67
N PHE A 64 -5.17 -12.58 8.68
CA PHE A 64 -4.96 -13.81 7.89
C PHE A 64 -5.83 -13.94 6.61
N TYR A 65 -6.97 -13.25 6.49
CA TYR A 65 -7.85 -13.32 5.30
C TYR A 65 -7.78 -12.09 4.38
N ALA A 66 -6.93 -11.10 4.70
CA ALA A 66 -6.70 -9.93 3.83
C ALA A 66 -5.96 -10.29 2.52
N LYS A 67 -5.44 -11.52 2.39
CA LYS A 67 -5.05 -12.14 1.12
C LYS A 67 -5.93 -13.36 0.91
N LYS A 68 -7.01 -13.20 0.14
CA LYS A 68 -7.68 -14.36 -0.47
C LYS A 68 -6.80 -14.73 -1.67
N GLY A 69 -6.00 -15.78 -1.51
CA GLY A 69 -5.41 -16.49 -2.66
C GLY A 69 -6.49 -17.19 -3.45
#